data_AF-A0A7W1E8M7-F1
#
_entry.id   AF-A0A7W1E8M7-F1
#
_cell.length_a   1.000
_cell.length_b   1.000
_cell.length_c   1.000
_cell.angle_alpha   90.00
_cell.angle_beta   90.00
_cell.angle_gamma   90.00
#
_symmetry.space_group_name_H-M   'P 1'
#
loop_
_entity.id
_entity.type
_entity.pdbx_description
1 polymer ?
#
loop_
_entity_poly.entity_id
_entity_poly.type
_entity_poly.pdbx_seq_one_letter_code
_entity_poly.pdbx_strand_id
1 'polypeptide(L)'
;MAYASSGRAGGKAPFHFQLAASPRAPENISVKKSIAAFLAATALACPAITSAQKTASVFGTVADSLHGGWLSGAEVTITGTTRTAVTDSLGRFRFDSVPPGTKQLGVFHPILESLGISIGSHPFKLGSDSAGILVVAVPSGRSLLRQLCNVRPRDKKTGAMIGRVIDPDTRLPVAASHVTFQWTDYEVKEKKTLHLTPHAVVSVTDDAGTFKACGLPIDVSVRMQASRSGIEAPDMEVEIGSVPVITTDIAIRSPDSRSVGAISGRIGDPTGLAVSGTYVGIERTGLSTMTDSTGHFALSGVMTGTQIIVARKIGYSAIAFPVLVTPVQNGSVAYVMSKSVPMLEDVQVLANANVGLSRVGFTQRKGTGLGTFLLAEDIEKQRNPRLSEILGRVSGLTHDPLKGRGFIRSTRDAKTTADQACIRMFIDGTEWIMSSPGYVDEAVLPARIAAIEVYHPLDVPSEYSSLQNCTTILVWTKFKVLKAK
;
A
#
# COMPACT_ATOMS: atom_id res chain seq x y z
N MET A 1 -62.87 0.55 27.23
CA MET A 1 -63.50 -0.72 26.80
C MET A 1 -62.41 -1.78 26.74
N ALA A 2 -62.62 -2.95 27.34
CA ALA A 2 -61.66 -4.05 27.31
C ALA A 2 -61.98 -5.02 26.17
N TYR A 3 -60.97 -5.76 25.67
CA TYR A 3 -61.02 -7.21 25.45
C TYR A 3 -59.59 -7.76 25.26
N ALA A 4 -59.40 -9.08 25.43
CA ALA A 4 -58.10 -9.71 25.65
C ALA A 4 -57.86 -10.98 24.79
N SER A 5 -56.70 -11.64 24.99
CA SER A 5 -56.28 -12.98 24.51
C SER A 5 -55.71 -13.04 23.06
N SER A 6 -54.77 -13.93 22.67
CA SER A 6 -53.89 -14.89 23.39
C SER A 6 -52.73 -15.43 22.50
N GLY A 7 -51.75 -16.15 23.10
CA GLY A 7 -50.75 -17.01 22.40
C GLY A 7 -49.32 -16.43 22.31
N ARG A 8 -48.29 -16.78 23.12
CA ARG A 8 -47.64 -18.09 23.47
C ARG A 8 -46.77 -18.65 22.32
N ALA A 9 -45.51 -19.08 22.46
CA ALA A 9 -44.41 -18.87 23.44
C ALA A 9 -43.09 -19.40 22.82
N GLY A 10 -41.90 -19.07 23.34
CA GLY A 10 -40.64 -19.63 22.78
C GLY A 10 -39.30 -19.14 23.34
N GLY A 11 -39.15 -18.97 24.66
CA GLY A 11 -37.86 -18.61 25.26
C GLY A 11 -37.00 -19.83 25.59
N LYS A 12 -35.74 -19.86 25.14
CA LYS A 12 -34.70 -20.81 25.60
C LYS A 12 -33.81 -20.16 26.65
N ALA A 13 -33.53 -20.90 27.72
CA ALA A 13 -32.71 -20.48 28.86
C ALA A 13 -31.19 -20.65 28.60
N PRO A 14 -30.32 -19.93 29.34
CA PRO A 14 -28.87 -20.13 29.28
C PRO A 14 -28.40 -21.35 30.08
N PHE A 15 -27.36 -22.03 29.60
CA PHE A 15 -26.71 -23.13 30.31
C PHE A 15 -25.52 -22.62 31.14
N HIS A 16 -25.51 -22.96 32.44
CA HIS A 16 -24.33 -22.79 33.29
C HIS A 16 -23.35 -23.96 33.10
N PHE A 17 -22.05 -23.65 33.10
CA PHE A 17 -20.97 -24.63 33.10
C PHE A 17 -20.62 -25.00 34.55
N GLN A 18 -20.54 -26.30 34.87
CA GLN A 18 -20.17 -26.78 36.20
C GLN A 18 -19.17 -27.93 36.08
N LEU A 19 -18.05 -27.84 36.82
CA LEU A 19 -16.94 -28.77 36.70
C LEU A 19 -17.31 -30.17 37.20
N ALA A 20 -16.97 -31.21 36.41
CA ALA A 20 -17.06 -32.61 36.83
C ALA A 20 -15.70 -33.09 37.38
N ALA A 21 -15.73 -33.74 38.55
CA ALA A 21 -14.54 -34.29 39.21
C ALA A 21 -14.21 -35.72 38.73
N SER A 22 -12.94 -36.11 38.90
CA SER A 22 -12.40 -37.42 38.49
C SER A 22 -12.98 -38.60 39.30
N PRO A 23 -13.32 -39.74 38.67
CA PRO A 23 -13.65 -40.98 39.39
C PRO A 23 -12.39 -41.76 39.80
N ARG A 24 -12.52 -42.51 40.91
CA ARG A 24 -11.46 -43.35 41.50
C ARG A 24 -11.36 -44.73 40.84
N ALA A 25 -10.20 -45.35 40.97
CA ALA A 25 -9.99 -46.76 40.63
C ALA A 25 -10.65 -47.73 41.65
N PRO A 26 -10.99 -48.97 41.24
CA PRO A 26 -11.23 -50.09 42.14
C PRO A 26 -10.00 -51.02 42.25
N GLU A 27 -9.81 -51.60 43.43
CA GLU A 27 -8.74 -52.56 43.74
C GLU A 27 -9.13 -54.04 43.47
N ASN A 28 -8.12 -54.91 43.60
CA ASN A 28 -8.21 -56.31 44.05
C ASN A 28 -8.96 -57.33 43.17
N ILE A 29 -8.18 -58.10 42.39
CA ILE A 29 -8.55 -59.47 41.98
C ILE A 29 -7.53 -60.46 42.55
N SER A 30 -8.04 -61.56 43.09
CA SER A 30 -7.34 -62.51 43.96
C SER A 30 -6.44 -63.50 43.20
N VAL A 31 -5.29 -63.83 43.79
CA VAL A 31 -4.34 -64.83 43.29
C VAL A 31 -4.75 -66.25 43.73
N LYS A 32 -4.86 -67.20 42.78
CA LYS A 32 -4.78 -68.64 43.09
C LYS A 32 -3.85 -69.39 42.13
N LYS A 33 -2.93 -70.14 42.74
CA LYS A 33 -1.98 -71.15 42.24
C LYS A 33 -2.72 -72.37 41.62
N SER A 34 -2.15 -73.29 40.83
CA SER A 34 -0.91 -73.46 40.02
C SER A 34 -0.98 -74.87 39.35
N ILE A 35 0.01 -75.26 38.51
CA ILE A 35 0.27 -76.64 37.99
C ILE A 35 -0.73 -77.10 36.89
N ALA A 36 -0.39 -77.67 35.72
CA ALA A 36 0.82 -77.84 34.88
C ALA A 36 0.32 -78.09 33.40
N ALA A 37 1.07 -78.46 32.35
CA ALA A 37 2.46 -78.93 32.16
C ALA A 37 3.00 -78.56 30.74
N PHE A 38 4.06 -79.23 30.28
CA PHE A 38 4.66 -79.13 28.94
C PHE A 38 3.88 -79.88 27.85
N LEU A 39 3.78 -79.31 26.64
CA LEU A 39 4.03 -80.04 25.38
C LEU A 39 4.33 -79.05 24.24
N ALA A 40 5.37 -79.34 23.46
CA ALA A 40 5.87 -78.45 22.41
C ALA A 40 5.05 -78.57 21.12
N ALA A 41 4.72 -77.42 20.51
CA ALA A 41 4.18 -77.34 19.16
C ALA A 41 4.95 -76.28 18.36
N THR A 42 5.83 -76.78 17.50
CA THR A 42 6.52 -76.13 16.37
C THR A 42 6.07 -74.71 16.01
N ALA A 43 7.00 -73.76 16.10
CA ALA A 43 6.86 -72.43 15.52
C ALA A 43 6.83 -72.51 13.98
N LEU A 44 5.64 -72.45 13.40
CA LEU A 44 5.47 -72.02 12.01
C LEU A 44 5.77 -70.52 11.94
N ALA A 45 7.06 -70.18 11.86
CA ALA A 45 7.51 -68.87 11.44
C ALA A 45 7.16 -68.71 9.95
N CYS A 46 5.89 -68.39 9.69
CA CYS A 46 5.48 -67.88 8.39
C CYS A 46 6.28 -66.59 8.16
N PRO A 47 7.17 -66.51 7.15
CA PRO A 47 7.74 -65.23 6.80
C PRO A 47 6.57 -64.37 6.34
N ALA A 48 6.21 -63.38 7.16
CA ALA A 48 5.35 -62.32 6.70
C ALA A 48 6.09 -61.67 5.53
N ILE A 49 5.70 -62.04 4.32
CA ILE A 49 6.05 -61.30 3.12
C ILE A 49 5.34 -59.96 3.30
N THR A 50 6.02 -59.03 3.95
CA THR A 50 5.68 -57.62 3.92
C THR A 50 5.63 -57.27 2.45
N SER A 51 4.43 -57.22 1.88
CA SER A 51 4.29 -56.76 0.52
C SER A 51 4.83 -55.33 0.54
N ALA A 52 5.93 -55.11 -0.18
CA ALA A 52 6.44 -53.77 -0.37
C ALA A 52 5.30 -52.99 -1.03
N GLN A 53 4.64 -52.15 -0.24
CA GLN A 53 3.41 -51.50 -0.67
C GLN A 53 3.81 -50.59 -1.84
N LYS A 54 3.49 -51.03 -3.06
CA LYS A 54 4.01 -50.42 -4.29
C LYS A 54 3.64 -48.95 -4.32
N THR A 55 4.63 -48.10 -4.11
CA THR A 55 4.45 -46.65 -4.03
C THR A 55 4.90 -45.98 -5.31
N ALA A 56 4.44 -44.76 -5.49
CA ALA A 56 4.76 -43.91 -6.62
C ALA A 56 5.59 -42.71 -6.18
N SER A 57 6.27 -42.07 -7.12
CA SER A 57 6.87 -40.75 -6.93
C SER A 57 6.13 -39.71 -7.77
N VAL A 58 6.02 -38.50 -7.23
CA VAL A 58 5.46 -37.33 -7.92
C VAL A 58 6.51 -36.24 -7.88
N PHE A 59 6.85 -35.68 -9.04
CA PHE A 59 7.76 -34.55 -9.15
C PHE A 59 7.14 -33.49 -10.05
N GLY A 60 7.58 -32.25 -9.88
CA GLY A 60 6.95 -31.16 -10.59
C GLY A 60 7.57 -29.81 -10.30
N THR A 61 6.96 -28.79 -10.88
CA THR A 61 7.32 -27.39 -10.67
C THR A 61 6.11 -26.54 -10.33
N VAL A 62 6.32 -25.53 -9.48
CA VAL A 62 5.37 -24.46 -9.25
C VAL A 62 5.85 -23.21 -10.01
N ALA A 63 5.08 -22.78 -11.01
CA ALA A 63 5.39 -21.61 -11.82
C ALA A 63 4.71 -20.36 -11.25
N ASP A 64 5.44 -19.26 -11.17
CA ASP A 64 4.89 -17.94 -10.85
C ASP A 64 4.61 -17.18 -12.15
N SER A 65 3.35 -17.20 -12.60
CA SER A 65 2.91 -16.44 -13.79
C SER A 65 2.54 -14.98 -13.49
N LEU A 66 2.61 -14.55 -12.23
CA LEU A 66 2.34 -13.18 -11.79
C LEU A 66 3.60 -12.32 -11.90
N HIS A 67 4.73 -12.81 -11.38
CA HIS A 67 6.04 -12.14 -11.48
C HIS A 67 6.89 -12.63 -12.65
N GLY A 68 6.59 -13.80 -13.19
CA GLY A 68 7.35 -14.43 -14.28
C GLY A 68 8.52 -15.24 -13.77
N GLY A 69 8.35 -16.56 -13.67
CA GLY A 69 9.41 -17.47 -13.28
C GLY A 69 8.86 -18.66 -12.49
N TRP A 70 9.56 -19.02 -11.42
CA TRP A 70 9.24 -20.15 -10.55
C TRP A 70 8.95 -19.68 -9.14
N LEU A 71 7.95 -20.27 -8.50
CA LEU A 71 7.62 -19.96 -7.11
C LEU A 71 8.51 -20.82 -6.19
N SER A 72 9.47 -20.19 -5.52
CA SER A 72 10.37 -20.83 -4.56
C SER A 72 9.82 -20.71 -3.13
N GLY A 73 10.17 -21.67 -2.25
CA GLY A 73 9.71 -21.66 -0.85
C GLY A 73 8.22 -21.94 -0.62
N ALA A 74 7.43 -22.26 -1.65
CA ALA A 74 6.05 -22.71 -1.50
C ALA A 74 5.98 -24.13 -0.93
N GLU A 75 5.07 -24.34 0.02
CA GLU A 75 4.72 -25.66 0.54
C GLU A 75 3.69 -26.32 -0.38
N VAL A 76 4.02 -27.51 -0.85
CA VAL A 76 3.14 -28.38 -1.63
C VAL A 76 2.64 -29.50 -0.72
N THR A 77 1.35 -29.78 -0.75
CA THR A 77 0.72 -30.90 -0.05
C THR A 77 0.08 -31.87 -1.05
N ILE A 78 -0.09 -33.13 -0.67
CA ILE A 78 -0.75 -34.13 -1.53
C ILE A 78 -1.86 -34.90 -0.81
N THR A 79 -3.09 -34.75 -1.31
CA THR A 79 -4.33 -35.22 -0.66
C THR A 79 -4.33 -36.74 -0.41
N GLY A 80 -4.88 -37.14 0.74
CA GLY A 80 -4.88 -38.54 1.17
C GLY A 80 -3.50 -39.05 1.56
N THR A 81 -2.63 -38.15 2.03
CA THR A 81 -1.34 -38.44 2.70
C THR A 81 -1.07 -37.35 3.74
N THR A 82 -0.07 -37.55 4.59
CA THR A 82 0.51 -36.53 5.48
C THR A 82 1.81 -35.93 4.94
N ARG A 83 2.15 -36.17 3.66
CA ARG A 83 3.40 -35.71 3.06
C ARG A 83 3.28 -34.26 2.59
N THR A 84 4.30 -33.47 2.90
CA THR A 84 4.50 -32.11 2.36
C THR A 84 5.90 -32.00 1.74
N ALA A 85 6.09 -31.04 0.85
CA ALA A 85 7.36 -30.76 0.17
C ALA A 85 7.50 -29.25 -0.03
N VAL A 86 8.72 -28.71 0.02
CA VAL A 86 8.97 -27.29 -0.25
C VAL A 86 9.66 -27.13 -1.60
N THR A 87 9.25 -26.15 -2.39
CA THR A 87 9.81 -25.86 -3.71
C THR A 87 11.20 -25.20 -3.65
N ASP A 88 12.14 -25.66 -4.47
CA ASP A 88 13.48 -25.06 -4.59
C ASP A 88 13.50 -23.72 -5.37
N SER A 89 14.69 -23.17 -5.62
CA SER A 89 14.88 -21.92 -6.39
C SER A 89 14.46 -22.01 -7.87
N LEU A 90 14.23 -23.22 -8.39
CA LEU A 90 13.69 -23.50 -9.72
C LEU A 90 12.22 -23.96 -9.63
N GLY A 91 11.56 -23.73 -8.49
CA GLY A 91 10.19 -24.10 -8.18
C GLY A 91 9.93 -25.59 -8.08
N ARG A 92 10.98 -26.43 -8.04
CA ARG A 92 10.85 -27.89 -8.12
C ARG A 92 10.48 -28.49 -6.78
N PHE A 93 9.58 -29.46 -6.80
CA PHE A 93 9.23 -30.28 -5.64
C PHE A 93 9.28 -31.76 -6.00
N ARG A 94 9.43 -32.62 -4.97
CA ARG A 94 9.36 -34.08 -5.11
C ARG A 94 8.67 -34.70 -3.90
N PHE A 95 7.75 -35.62 -4.17
CA PHE A 95 7.23 -36.59 -3.22
C PHE A 95 7.70 -37.97 -3.63
N ASP A 96 8.36 -38.67 -2.72
CA ASP A 96 8.60 -40.10 -2.84
C ASP A 96 7.58 -40.88 -2.00
N SER A 97 7.45 -42.16 -2.30
CA SER A 97 6.65 -43.11 -1.53
C SER A 97 5.19 -42.67 -1.31
N VAL A 98 4.54 -42.18 -2.37
CA VAL A 98 3.13 -41.82 -2.41
C VAL A 98 2.27 -43.08 -2.62
N PRO A 99 1.24 -43.35 -1.80
CA PRO A 99 0.30 -44.45 -2.03
C PRO A 99 -0.49 -44.27 -3.34
N PRO A 100 -0.74 -45.33 -4.12
CA PRO A 100 -1.58 -45.25 -5.32
C PRO A 100 -3.01 -44.73 -5.04
N GLY A 101 -3.69 -44.28 -6.09
CA GLY A 101 -5.08 -43.79 -6.06
C GLY A 101 -5.25 -42.42 -6.70
N THR A 102 -6.44 -41.83 -6.57
CA THR A 102 -6.69 -40.45 -6.98
C THR A 102 -6.03 -39.50 -5.99
N LYS A 103 -5.21 -38.57 -6.50
CA LYS A 103 -4.47 -37.56 -5.74
C LYS A 103 -4.76 -36.17 -6.29
N GLN A 104 -4.50 -35.16 -5.47
CA GLN A 104 -4.52 -33.76 -5.85
C GLN A 104 -3.39 -33.06 -5.10
N LEU A 105 -2.76 -32.07 -5.73
CA LEU A 105 -1.77 -31.21 -5.07
C LEU A 105 -2.45 -29.93 -4.58
N GLY A 106 -2.13 -29.50 -3.37
CA GLY A 106 -2.38 -28.13 -2.89
C GLY A 106 -1.06 -27.36 -2.80
N VAL A 107 -1.09 -26.05 -3.01
CA VAL A 107 0.08 -25.17 -2.91
C VAL A 107 -0.23 -24.00 -1.97
N PHE A 108 0.63 -23.83 -0.97
CA PHE A 108 0.56 -22.78 0.04
C PHE A 108 1.83 -21.93 -0.02
N HIS A 109 1.67 -20.61 -0.06
CA HIS A 109 2.77 -19.66 -0.03
C HIS A 109 2.21 -18.31 0.47
N PRO A 110 2.96 -17.50 1.25
CA PRO A 110 2.44 -16.24 1.79
C PRO A 110 1.81 -15.32 0.74
N ILE A 111 2.39 -15.25 -0.47
CA ILE A 111 1.85 -14.43 -1.56
C ILE A 111 0.45 -14.86 -2.02
N LEU A 112 0.11 -16.14 -1.92
CA LEU A 112 -1.20 -16.68 -2.28
C LEU A 112 -2.22 -16.34 -1.19
N GLU A 113 -1.80 -16.32 0.07
CA GLU A 113 -2.61 -15.89 1.20
C GLU A 113 -2.95 -14.38 1.14
N SER A 114 -1.97 -13.54 0.80
CA SER A 114 -2.17 -12.10 0.57
C SER A 114 -3.09 -11.82 -0.62
N LEU A 115 -3.06 -12.66 -1.66
CA LEU A 115 -3.98 -12.59 -2.80
C LEU A 115 -5.36 -13.22 -2.53
N GLY A 116 -5.53 -13.93 -1.40
CA GLY A 116 -6.76 -14.67 -1.09
C GLY A 116 -7.07 -15.82 -2.05
N ILE A 117 -6.05 -16.42 -2.68
CA ILE A 117 -6.20 -17.48 -3.69
C ILE A 117 -5.67 -18.82 -3.20
N SER A 118 -6.47 -19.88 -3.40
CA SER A 118 -6.06 -21.27 -3.18
C SER A 118 -5.65 -21.91 -4.50
N ILE A 119 -4.40 -22.37 -4.59
CA ILE A 119 -3.87 -22.99 -5.81
C ILE A 119 -3.72 -24.50 -5.59
N GLY A 120 -4.09 -25.29 -6.60
CA GLY A 120 -3.94 -26.73 -6.58
C GLY A 120 -4.01 -27.34 -7.99
N SER A 121 -3.61 -28.60 -8.12
CA SER A 121 -3.77 -29.35 -9.36
C SER A 121 -5.24 -29.72 -9.58
N HIS A 122 -5.58 -30.13 -10.80
CA HIS A 122 -6.75 -31.00 -10.99
C HIS A 122 -6.49 -32.37 -10.33
N PRO A 123 -7.52 -33.12 -9.92
CA PRO A 123 -7.35 -34.49 -9.45
C PRO A 123 -6.76 -35.39 -10.55
N PHE A 124 -5.77 -36.21 -10.20
CA PHE A 124 -5.08 -37.13 -11.11
C PHE A 124 -4.99 -38.53 -10.50
N LYS A 125 -4.96 -39.57 -11.34
CA LYS A 125 -4.78 -40.96 -10.89
C LYS A 125 -3.29 -41.31 -10.87
N LEU A 126 -2.82 -41.88 -9.77
CA LEU A 126 -1.46 -42.35 -9.59
C LEU A 126 -1.47 -43.87 -9.41
N GLY A 127 -0.78 -44.60 -10.29
CA GLY A 127 -0.68 -46.06 -10.22
C GLY A 127 0.39 -46.53 -9.23
N SER A 128 0.48 -47.84 -9.00
CA SER A 128 1.65 -48.46 -8.36
C SER A 128 2.90 -48.29 -9.22
N ASP A 129 4.06 -48.10 -8.59
CA ASP A 129 5.38 -47.94 -9.22
C ASP A 129 5.42 -46.88 -10.33
N SER A 130 4.54 -45.88 -10.25
CA SER A 130 4.36 -44.84 -11.26
C SER A 130 5.12 -43.56 -10.93
N ALA A 131 5.54 -42.84 -11.97
CA ALA A 131 6.14 -41.51 -11.86
C ALA A 131 5.19 -40.46 -12.45
N GLY A 132 4.72 -39.52 -11.63
CA GLY A 132 3.86 -38.41 -12.07
C GLY A 132 4.67 -37.11 -12.24
N ILE A 133 4.54 -36.47 -13.41
CA ILE A 133 5.08 -35.12 -13.66
C ILE A 133 3.91 -34.13 -13.66
N LEU A 134 3.96 -33.11 -12.78
CA LEU A 134 2.93 -32.06 -12.73
C LEU A 134 3.56 -30.66 -12.78
N VAL A 135 2.87 -29.74 -13.45
CA VAL A 135 3.13 -28.30 -13.34
C VAL A 135 1.90 -27.67 -12.70
N VAL A 136 2.12 -26.93 -11.61
CA VAL A 136 1.09 -26.10 -10.97
C VAL A 136 1.51 -24.65 -11.19
N ALA A 137 0.57 -23.76 -11.54
CA ALA A 137 0.89 -22.38 -11.86
C ALA A 137 0.04 -21.41 -11.06
N VAL A 138 0.69 -20.39 -10.48
CA VAL A 138 0.00 -19.18 -10.02
C VAL A 138 -0.63 -18.52 -11.25
N PRO A 139 -1.92 -18.12 -11.23
CA PRO A 139 -2.56 -17.46 -12.36
C PRO A 139 -1.85 -16.15 -12.70
N SER A 140 -1.73 -15.83 -13.99
CA SER A 140 -1.16 -14.55 -14.40
C SER A 140 -2.01 -13.38 -13.89
N GLY A 141 -1.40 -12.20 -13.73
CA GLY A 141 -2.13 -11.01 -13.29
C GLY A 141 -3.38 -10.69 -14.13
N ARG A 142 -3.37 -10.96 -15.44
CA ARG A 142 -4.57 -10.81 -16.30
C ARG A 142 -5.66 -11.86 -16.06
N SER A 143 -5.31 -13.03 -15.53
CA SER A 143 -6.28 -14.03 -15.10
C SER A 143 -6.83 -13.68 -13.71
N LEU A 144 -5.98 -13.26 -12.77
CA LEU A 144 -6.41 -12.74 -11.47
C LEU A 144 -7.34 -11.54 -11.63
N LEU A 145 -6.99 -10.56 -12.47
CA LEU A 145 -7.82 -9.38 -12.71
C LEU A 145 -9.22 -9.77 -13.22
N ARG A 146 -9.34 -10.75 -14.13
CA ARG A 146 -10.65 -11.24 -14.62
C ARG A 146 -11.44 -12.06 -13.59
N GLN A 147 -10.75 -12.74 -12.67
CA GLN A 147 -11.37 -13.54 -11.62
C GLN A 147 -11.84 -12.67 -10.44
N LEU A 148 -11.08 -11.64 -10.11
CA LEU A 148 -11.28 -10.80 -8.93
C LEU A 148 -12.08 -9.53 -9.24
N CYS A 149 -12.03 -9.03 -10.47
CA CYS A 149 -12.66 -7.80 -10.91
C CYS A 149 -13.52 -8.03 -12.16
N ASN A 150 -14.70 -7.42 -12.23
CA ASN A 150 -15.61 -7.52 -13.38
C ASN A 150 -15.22 -6.55 -14.51
N VAL A 151 -13.96 -6.65 -14.98
CA VAL A 151 -13.33 -5.68 -15.91
C VAL A 151 -13.82 -5.90 -17.34
N ARG A 152 -14.17 -4.84 -18.06
CA ARG A 152 -14.63 -4.95 -19.45
C ARG A 152 -13.42 -4.98 -20.39
N PRO A 153 -13.51 -5.63 -21.57
CA PRO A 153 -12.36 -5.79 -22.49
C PRO A 153 -11.74 -4.49 -23.06
N ARG A 154 -12.33 -3.32 -22.79
CA ARG A 154 -11.79 -1.99 -23.16
C ARG A 154 -10.82 -1.43 -22.14
N ASP A 155 -10.88 -1.86 -20.88
CA ASP A 155 -10.17 -1.23 -19.75
C ASP A 155 -8.73 -1.75 -19.60
N LYS A 156 -8.02 -1.96 -20.73
CA LYS A 156 -6.74 -2.69 -20.82
C LYS A 156 -5.55 -2.01 -20.11
N LYS A 157 -5.73 -0.78 -19.63
CA LYS A 157 -4.78 0.00 -18.82
C LYS A 157 -5.15 0.04 -17.33
N THR A 158 -6.14 -0.75 -16.90
CA THR A 158 -6.50 -0.85 -15.48
C THR A 158 -5.93 -2.10 -14.84
N GLY A 159 -5.60 -1.97 -13.56
CA GLY A 159 -5.25 -3.07 -12.68
C GLY A 159 -6.13 -3.08 -11.43
N ALA A 160 -5.68 -3.85 -10.44
CA ALA A 160 -6.29 -3.95 -9.13
C ALA A 160 -5.24 -3.92 -8.02
N MET A 161 -5.63 -3.38 -6.87
CA MET A 161 -4.90 -3.52 -5.62
C MET A 161 -5.73 -4.32 -4.63
N ILE A 162 -5.07 -5.23 -3.93
CA ILE A 162 -5.62 -6.07 -2.86
C ILE A 162 -4.73 -5.89 -1.64
N GLY A 163 -5.28 -5.99 -0.45
CA GLY A 163 -4.50 -5.98 0.78
C GLY A 163 -5.40 -6.09 1.98
N ARG A 164 -4.78 -6.07 3.16
CA ARG A 164 -5.47 -6.05 4.44
C ARG A 164 -5.24 -4.71 5.14
N VAL A 165 -6.27 -4.24 5.83
CA VAL A 165 -6.11 -3.25 6.89
C VAL A 165 -5.94 -3.99 8.20
N ILE A 166 -4.82 -3.74 8.88
CA ILE A 166 -4.49 -4.40 10.16
C ILE A 166 -4.25 -3.37 11.27
N ASP A 167 -4.41 -3.82 12.52
CA ASP A 167 -3.86 -3.15 13.68
C ASP A 167 -2.38 -3.58 13.79
N PRO A 168 -1.41 -2.66 13.82
CA PRO A 168 0.00 -3.01 13.67
C PRO A 168 0.62 -3.65 14.92
N ASP A 169 -0.04 -3.53 16.08
CA ASP A 169 0.47 -4.01 17.36
C ASP A 169 0.02 -5.45 17.60
N THR A 170 -1.27 -5.70 17.39
CA THR A 170 -1.91 -7.01 17.54
C THR A 170 -1.79 -7.88 16.29
N ARG A 171 -1.56 -7.26 15.12
CA ARG A 171 -1.65 -7.88 13.77
C ARG A 171 -3.02 -8.49 13.46
N LEU A 172 -4.07 -8.07 14.16
CA LEU A 172 -5.44 -8.48 13.89
C LEU A 172 -6.03 -7.66 12.73
N PRO A 173 -6.93 -8.25 11.92
CA PRO A 173 -7.61 -7.55 10.85
C PRO A 173 -8.57 -6.47 11.37
N VAL A 174 -8.71 -5.38 10.62
CA VAL A 174 -9.52 -4.21 11.01
C VAL A 174 -10.66 -4.04 10.00
N ALA A 175 -11.75 -4.75 10.28
CA ALA A 175 -12.98 -4.73 9.48
C ALA A 175 -13.71 -3.37 9.49
N ALA A 176 -14.57 -3.16 8.48
CA ALA A 176 -15.34 -1.94 8.22
C ALA A 176 -14.50 -0.63 8.08
N SER A 177 -13.22 -0.75 7.74
CA SER A 177 -12.35 0.37 7.35
C SER A 177 -12.68 0.82 5.92
N HIS A 178 -12.65 2.12 5.66
CA HIS A 178 -12.75 2.68 4.32
C HIS A 178 -11.34 2.86 3.75
N VAL A 179 -11.06 2.25 2.60
CA VAL A 179 -9.80 2.39 1.87
C VAL A 179 -10.08 3.14 0.59
N THR A 180 -9.57 4.36 0.52
CA THR A 180 -9.80 5.31 -0.58
C THR A 180 -8.56 5.39 -1.46
N PHE A 181 -8.77 5.28 -2.76
CA PHE A 181 -7.77 5.38 -3.81
C PHE A 181 -8.08 6.61 -4.64
N GLN A 182 -7.12 7.51 -4.83
CA GLN A 182 -7.27 8.76 -5.57
C GLN A 182 -6.15 8.92 -6.60
N TRP A 183 -6.50 9.38 -7.79
CA TRP A 183 -5.55 9.76 -8.83
C TRP A 183 -6.14 10.87 -9.70
N THR A 184 -5.33 11.47 -10.58
CA THR A 184 -5.78 12.48 -11.52
C THR A 184 -5.34 12.10 -12.93
N ASP A 185 -6.29 11.80 -13.80
CA ASP A 185 -6.03 11.58 -15.23
C ASP A 185 -5.77 12.93 -15.91
N TYR A 186 -4.87 12.92 -16.89
CA TYR A 186 -4.52 14.10 -17.67
C TYR A 186 -4.76 13.87 -19.16
N GLU A 187 -5.70 14.62 -19.74
CA GLU A 187 -5.99 14.58 -21.17
C GLU A 187 -5.53 15.88 -21.85
N VAL A 188 -4.68 15.76 -22.87
CA VAL A 188 -4.27 16.91 -23.70
C VAL A 188 -5.18 16.98 -24.92
N LYS A 189 -6.23 17.80 -24.84
CA LYS A 189 -7.16 18.02 -25.96
C LYS A 189 -6.48 18.82 -27.08
N GLU A 190 -7.04 18.73 -28.29
CA GLU A 190 -6.45 19.23 -29.57
C GLU A 190 -5.92 20.67 -29.53
N LYS A 191 -6.45 21.54 -28.65
CA LYS A 191 -5.99 22.92 -28.44
C LYS A 191 -4.80 23.07 -27.47
N LYS A 192 -4.10 21.97 -27.12
CA LYS A 192 -3.04 21.90 -26.09
C LYS A 192 -3.52 22.39 -24.71
N THR A 193 -4.80 22.20 -24.42
CA THR A 193 -5.40 22.44 -23.10
C THR A 193 -5.32 21.15 -22.29
N LEU A 194 -4.62 21.21 -21.15
CA LEU A 194 -4.56 20.12 -20.18
C LEU A 194 -5.90 20.06 -19.43
N HIS A 195 -6.61 18.96 -19.55
CA HIS A 195 -7.77 18.66 -18.72
C HIS A 195 -7.34 17.68 -17.63
N LEU A 196 -7.51 18.08 -16.37
CA LEU A 196 -7.24 17.23 -15.22
C LEU A 196 -8.58 16.70 -14.71
N THR A 197 -8.71 15.38 -14.63
CA THR A 197 -9.92 14.72 -14.12
C THR A 197 -9.55 13.95 -12.86
N PRO A 198 -9.98 14.39 -11.67
CA PRO A 198 -9.76 13.64 -10.44
C PRO A 198 -10.68 12.42 -10.41
N HIS A 199 -10.13 11.29 -9.99
CA HIS A 199 -10.82 10.02 -9.84
C HIS A 199 -10.65 9.50 -8.42
N ALA A 200 -11.69 8.82 -7.93
CA ALA A 200 -11.65 8.14 -6.64
C ALA A 200 -12.35 6.78 -6.71
N VAL A 201 -11.75 5.78 -6.06
CA VAL A 201 -12.35 4.46 -5.81
C VAL A 201 -12.31 4.22 -4.31
N VAL A 202 -13.43 3.78 -3.73
CA VAL A 202 -13.51 3.43 -2.31
C VAL A 202 -13.79 1.93 -2.20
N SER A 203 -13.05 1.26 -1.33
CA SER A 203 -13.27 -0.13 -0.92
C SER A 203 -13.55 -0.16 0.57
N VAL A 204 -14.40 -1.06 1.04
CA VAL A 204 -14.66 -1.27 2.47
C VAL A 204 -14.17 -2.66 2.84
N THR A 205 -13.38 -2.76 3.91
CA THR A 205 -12.77 -4.03 4.33
C THR A 205 -13.80 -5.01 4.89
N ASP A 206 -13.69 -6.28 4.52
CA ASP A 206 -14.45 -7.39 5.11
C ASP A 206 -14.01 -7.75 6.55
N ASP A 207 -14.62 -8.79 7.12
CA ASP A 207 -14.30 -9.30 8.47
C ASP A 207 -12.86 -9.81 8.61
N ALA A 208 -12.21 -10.19 7.50
CA ALA A 208 -10.79 -10.54 7.45
C ALA A 208 -9.89 -9.31 7.21
N GLY A 209 -10.46 -8.09 7.28
CA GLY A 209 -9.76 -6.83 7.05
C GLY A 209 -9.38 -6.62 5.58
N THR A 210 -9.84 -7.47 4.65
CA THR A 210 -9.40 -7.47 3.25
C THR A 210 -10.14 -6.41 2.46
N PHE A 211 -9.41 -5.58 1.74
CA PHE A 211 -9.96 -4.67 0.73
C PHE A 211 -9.57 -5.11 -0.68
N LYS A 212 -10.35 -4.66 -1.66
CA LYS A 212 -10.07 -4.84 -3.08
C LYS A 212 -10.52 -3.61 -3.87
N ALA A 213 -9.59 -2.98 -4.57
CA ALA A 213 -9.86 -1.89 -5.49
C ALA A 213 -9.56 -2.34 -6.92
N CYS A 214 -10.54 -2.22 -7.81
CA CYS A 214 -10.46 -2.57 -9.22
C CYS A 214 -10.57 -1.30 -10.07
N GLY A 215 -9.98 -1.30 -11.26
CA GLY A 215 -10.07 -0.14 -12.17
C GLY A 215 -9.03 0.95 -11.90
N LEU A 216 -8.01 0.65 -11.08
CA LEU A 216 -6.91 1.58 -10.81
C LEU A 216 -6.01 1.70 -12.05
N PRO A 217 -5.49 2.89 -12.38
CA PRO A 217 -4.59 3.06 -13.52
C PRO A 217 -3.24 2.37 -13.27
N ILE A 218 -2.59 1.92 -14.33
CA ILE A 218 -1.28 1.24 -14.25
C ILE A 218 -0.08 2.13 -14.59
N ASP A 219 -0.34 3.32 -15.15
CA ASP A 219 0.66 4.25 -15.70
C ASP A 219 0.70 5.62 -14.99
N VAL A 220 0.00 5.77 -13.86
CA VAL A 220 0.15 6.89 -12.92
C VAL A 220 0.17 6.41 -11.47
N SER A 221 0.80 7.17 -10.59
CA SER A 221 0.83 6.90 -9.15
C SER A 221 -0.56 7.16 -8.53
N VAL A 222 -1.03 6.24 -7.70
CA VAL A 222 -2.32 6.28 -7.01
C VAL A 222 -2.07 6.55 -5.53
N ARG A 223 -2.72 7.59 -4.98
CA ARG A 223 -2.75 7.82 -3.53
C ARG A 223 -3.74 6.87 -2.88
N MET A 224 -3.29 6.10 -1.90
CA MET A 224 -4.08 5.21 -1.07
C MET A 224 -4.11 5.74 0.36
N GLN A 225 -5.29 5.78 0.96
CA GLN A 225 -5.50 6.14 2.37
C GLN A 225 -6.50 5.17 2.99
N ALA A 226 -6.29 4.75 4.24
CA ALA A 226 -7.23 3.92 4.99
C ALA A 226 -7.71 4.65 6.25
N SER A 227 -9.01 4.63 6.52
CA SER A 227 -9.60 5.27 7.69
C SER A 227 -10.69 4.43 8.36
N ARG A 228 -10.82 4.59 9.67
CA ARG A 228 -11.86 3.94 10.49
C ARG A 228 -12.21 4.81 11.68
N SER A 229 -13.49 5.13 11.85
CA SER A 229 -14.00 5.90 13.00
C SER A 229 -13.27 7.24 13.24
N GLY A 230 -12.82 7.92 12.16
CA GLY A 230 -12.08 9.18 12.24
C GLY A 230 -10.57 9.05 12.50
N ILE A 231 -10.05 7.83 12.61
CA ILE A 231 -8.61 7.55 12.66
C ILE A 231 -8.14 7.24 11.24
N GLU A 232 -7.12 7.94 10.77
CA GLU A 232 -6.56 7.80 9.42
C GLU A 232 -5.13 7.21 9.50
N ALA A 233 -4.82 6.26 8.61
CA ALA A 233 -3.46 5.85 8.32
C ALA A 233 -2.80 6.91 7.40
N PRO A 234 -1.46 7.05 7.43
CA PRO A 234 -0.76 7.97 6.51
C PRO A 234 -1.03 7.66 5.04
N ASP A 235 -1.18 8.72 4.24
CA ASP A 235 -1.28 8.64 2.78
C ASP A 235 -0.08 7.88 2.19
N MET A 236 -0.36 6.99 1.25
CA MET A 236 0.62 6.13 0.60
C MET A 236 0.50 6.26 -0.91
N GLU A 237 1.55 6.71 -1.58
CA GLU A 237 1.60 6.69 -3.05
C GLU A 237 2.05 5.31 -3.54
N VAL A 238 1.27 4.72 -4.45
CA VAL A 238 1.51 3.37 -4.98
C VAL A 238 1.41 3.37 -6.50
N GLU A 239 2.35 2.70 -7.15
CA GLU A 239 2.30 2.45 -8.60
C GLU A 239 1.93 0.99 -8.83
N ILE A 240 0.87 0.73 -9.60
CA ILE A 240 0.47 -0.64 -9.97
C ILE A 240 1.50 -1.25 -10.95
N GLY A 241 2.03 -0.43 -11.86
CA GLY A 241 3.06 -0.84 -12.81
C GLY A 241 2.59 -1.89 -13.83
N SER A 242 3.53 -2.63 -14.40
CA SER A 242 3.25 -3.58 -15.49
C SER A 242 2.52 -4.86 -15.05
N VAL A 243 2.42 -5.12 -13.74
CA VAL A 243 1.71 -6.28 -13.18
C VAL A 243 0.30 -5.82 -12.78
N PRO A 244 -0.77 -6.27 -13.47
CA PRO A 244 -2.11 -5.67 -13.32
C PRO A 244 -2.83 -6.04 -12.00
N VAL A 245 -2.18 -6.75 -11.09
CA VAL A 245 -2.68 -7.01 -9.73
C VAL A 245 -1.48 -6.93 -8.78
N ILE A 246 -1.55 -6.05 -7.79
CA ILE A 246 -0.53 -5.92 -6.74
C ILE A 246 -1.13 -6.09 -5.34
N THR A 247 -0.31 -6.50 -4.38
CA THR A 247 -0.69 -6.68 -2.98
C THR A 247 0.03 -5.68 -2.07
N THR A 248 -0.71 -4.90 -1.29
CA THR A 248 -0.12 -3.95 -0.33
C THR A 248 -1.01 -3.79 0.90
N ASP A 249 -0.48 -4.13 2.07
CA ASP A 249 -1.18 -3.95 3.35
C ASP A 249 -0.98 -2.53 3.90
N ILE A 250 -1.94 -2.06 4.70
CA ILE A 250 -1.87 -0.77 5.39
C ILE A 250 -2.32 -0.93 6.84
N ALA A 251 -1.71 -0.18 7.76
CA ALA A 251 -2.05 -0.29 9.18
C ALA A 251 -2.68 0.99 9.73
N ILE A 252 -3.87 0.85 10.31
CA ILE A 252 -4.50 1.89 11.12
C ILE A 252 -4.05 1.64 12.56
N ARG A 253 -3.16 2.48 13.07
CA ARG A 253 -2.69 2.41 14.46
C ARG A 253 -3.70 3.05 15.41
N SER A 254 -3.98 2.40 16.54
CA SER A 254 -4.74 3.01 17.64
C SER A 254 -4.07 4.30 18.17
N PRO A 255 -4.78 5.43 18.34
CA PRO A 255 -4.19 6.69 18.80
C PRO A 255 -3.41 6.58 20.12
N ASP A 256 -3.87 5.74 21.04
CA ASP A 256 -3.25 5.53 22.36
C ASP A 256 -2.02 4.60 22.33
N SER A 257 -1.76 3.94 21.19
CA SER A 257 -0.60 3.06 21.05
C SER A 257 0.71 3.85 21.14
N ARG A 258 1.58 3.40 22.05
CA ARG A 258 2.99 3.83 22.18
C ARG A 258 3.96 2.74 21.73
N SER A 259 3.47 1.74 21.02
CA SER A 259 4.27 0.63 20.54
C SER A 259 5.32 1.11 19.55
N VAL A 260 6.52 0.56 19.66
CA VAL A 260 7.64 0.83 18.75
C VAL A 260 8.23 -0.47 18.24
N GLY A 261 8.69 -0.44 16.99
CA GLY A 261 9.45 -1.50 16.35
C GLY A 261 10.83 -1.02 15.89
N ALA A 262 11.41 -1.81 15.00
CA ALA A 262 12.65 -1.48 14.31
C ALA A 262 12.53 -1.79 12.82
N ILE A 263 13.24 -1.00 12.01
CA ILE A 263 13.36 -1.18 10.56
C ILE A 263 14.83 -1.45 10.25
N SER A 264 15.08 -2.40 9.37
CA SER A 264 16.40 -2.61 8.77
C SER A 264 16.28 -2.81 7.26
N GLY A 265 17.36 -2.52 6.54
CA GLY A 265 17.38 -2.67 5.09
C GLY A 265 18.75 -2.39 4.50
N ARG A 266 18.85 -2.52 3.19
CA ARG A 266 20.06 -2.16 2.41
C ARG A 266 19.68 -1.25 1.27
N ILE A 267 20.47 -0.20 1.04
CA ILE A 267 20.33 0.70 -0.10
C ILE A 267 21.45 0.42 -1.11
N GLY A 268 21.05 0.14 -2.35
CA GLY A 268 21.94 -0.01 -3.49
C GLY A 268 21.59 0.93 -4.65
N ASP A 269 22.40 0.93 -5.69
CA ASP A 269 22.07 1.54 -6.98
C ASP A 269 21.49 0.50 -7.96
N PRO A 270 21.02 0.88 -9.17
CA PRO A 270 20.44 -0.06 -10.13
C PRO A 270 21.40 -1.15 -10.63
N THR A 271 22.70 -1.06 -10.33
CA THR A 271 23.69 -2.09 -10.65
C THR A 271 23.93 -3.06 -9.47
N GLY A 272 23.26 -2.85 -8.34
CA GLY A 272 23.40 -3.64 -7.11
C GLY A 272 24.54 -3.19 -6.19
N LEU A 273 25.30 -2.15 -6.57
CA LEU A 273 26.38 -1.60 -5.75
C LEU A 273 25.80 -0.91 -4.51
N ALA A 274 26.45 -1.09 -3.36
CA ALA A 274 26.03 -0.49 -2.09
C ALA A 274 26.18 1.04 -2.11
N VAL A 275 25.14 1.75 -1.67
CA VAL A 275 25.14 3.23 -1.62
C VAL A 275 25.32 3.69 -0.17
N SER A 276 26.57 3.69 0.28
CA SER A 276 27.00 4.11 1.62
C SER A 276 26.78 5.60 1.90
N GLY A 277 26.67 6.01 3.17
CA GLY A 277 26.48 7.40 3.58
C GLY A 277 25.21 8.05 3.00
N THR A 278 24.15 7.26 2.85
CA THR A 278 22.79 7.72 2.56
C THR A 278 22.10 8.05 3.87
N TYR A 279 21.50 9.24 3.96
CA TYR A 279 20.61 9.58 5.07
C TYR A 279 19.30 8.81 4.90
N VAL A 280 18.87 8.08 5.94
CA VAL A 280 17.60 7.36 5.96
C VAL A 280 16.82 7.83 7.19
N GLY A 281 15.61 8.34 7.01
CA GLY A 281 14.80 8.82 8.13
C GLY A 281 13.32 8.79 7.86
N ILE A 282 12.53 8.96 8.93
CA ILE A 282 11.07 8.96 8.87
C ILE A 282 10.60 10.40 8.96
N GLU A 283 9.80 10.84 7.98
CA GLU A 283 9.31 12.23 7.95
C GLU A 283 8.46 12.53 9.20
N ARG A 284 8.46 13.79 9.64
CA ARG A 284 7.77 14.30 10.85
C ARG A 284 8.23 13.77 12.21
N THR A 285 9.00 12.68 12.31
CA THR A 285 9.46 12.14 13.61
C THR A 285 10.87 12.57 14.01
N GLY A 286 11.73 12.90 13.04
CA GLY A 286 13.14 13.20 13.27
C GLY A 286 14.03 11.96 13.50
N LEU A 287 13.45 10.76 13.62
CA LEU A 287 14.19 9.51 13.69
C LEU A 287 14.93 9.28 12.36
N SER A 288 16.25 9.12 12.45
CA SER A 288 17.11 8.94 11.29
C SER A 288 18.38 8.16 11.62
N THR A 289 19.00 7.62 10.56
CA THR A 289 20.22 6.83 10.58
C THR A 289 20.98 7.07 9.27
N MET A 290 22.18 6.51 9.13
CA MET A 290 22.91 6.48 7.86
C MET A 290 23.26 5.06 7.46
N THR A 291 23.27 4.80 6.15
CA THR A 291 23.75 3.50 5.62
C THR A 291 25.25 3.34 5.80
N ASP A 292 25.70 2.18 6.26
CA ASP A 292 27.11 1.81 6.41
C ASP A 292 27.85 1.63 5.06
N SER A 293 29.11 1.16 5.09
CA SER A 293 29.93 0.90 3.89
C SER A 293 29.36 -0.18 2.97
N THR A 294 28.54 -1.08 3.50
CA THR A 294 27.84 -2.14 2.77
C THR A 294 26.42 -1.75 2.36
N GLY A 295 26.04 -0.48 2.58
CA GLY A 295 24.73 0.08 2.24
C GLY A 295 23.63 -0.30 3.22
N HIS A 296 23.93 -1.03 4.30
CA HIS A 296 22.93 -1.46 5.28
C HIS A 296 22.61 -0.34 6.27
N PHE A 297 21.35 -0.28 6.70
CA PHE A 297 20.88 0.63 7.73
C PHE A 297 19.98 -0.09 8.73
N ALA A 298 19.95 0.44 9.95
CA ALA A 298 18.99 0.05 10.99
C ALA A 298 18.50 1.30 11.74
N LEU A 299 17.21 1.30 12.06
CA LEU A 299 16.53 2.37 12.79
C LEU A 299 15.57 1.72 13.81
N SER A 300 15.77 2.01 15.09
CA SER A 300 14.95 1.49 16.20
C SER A 300 14.11 2.58 16.85
N GLY A 301 13.15 2.20 17.71
CA GLY A 301 12.25 3.16 18.37
C GLY A 301 11.21 3.77 17.42
N VAL A 302 10.97 3.13 16.29
CA VAL A 302 10.04 3.61 15.26
C VAL A 302 8.62 3.27 15.67
N MET A 303 7.70 4.25 15.69
CA MET A 303 6.28 3.98 15.96
C MET A 303 5.73 2.91 15.02
N THR A 304 4.91 2.02 15.54
CA THR A 304 4.21 1.01 14.74
C THR A 304 3.22 1.62 13.76
N GLY A 305 2.72 0.82 12.83
CA GLY A 305 1.85 1.24 11.74
C GLY A 305 2.61 1.49 10.43
N THR A 306 1.90 1.98 9.42
CA THR A 306 2.53 2.41 8.16
C THR A 306 3.36 3.66 8.39
N GLN A 307 4.64 3.62 8.06
CA GLN A 307 5.59 4.73 8.16
C GLN A 307 6.17 5.04 6.77
N ILE A 308 6.33 6.33 6.44
CA ILE A 308 7.00 6.74 5.20
C ILE A 308 8.49 6.95 5.51
N ILE A 309 9.35 6.13 4.91
CA ILE A 309 10.80 6.27 4.99
C ILE A 309 11.28 7.08 3.79
N VAL A 310 12.14 8.05 4.04
CA VAL A 310 12.77 8.87 3.02
C VAL A 310 14.28 8.65 3.06
N ALA A 311 14.85 8.18 1.95
CA ALA A 311 16.29 8.05 1.77
C ALA A 311 16.83 9.16 0.85
N ARG A 312 17.90 9.84 1.28
CA ARG A 312 18.49 11.00 0.61
C ARG A 312 20.00 10.91 0.55
N LYS A 313 20.57 11.16 -0.63
CA LYS A 313 22.01 11.27 -0.85
C LYS A 313 22.31 12.23 -2.01
N ILE A 314 23.34 13.06 -1.87
CA ILE A 314 23.81 13.94 -2.95
C ILE A 314 24.27 13.09 -4.15
N GLY A 315 23.87 13.50 -5.36
CA GLY A 315 24.12 12.74 -6.59
C GLY A 315 23.14 11.59 -6.86
N TYR A 316 22.15 11.39 -5.99
CA TYR A 316 21.09 10.39 -6.14
C TYR A 316 19.72 11.05 -6.06
N SER A 317 18.74 10.51 -6.79
CA SER A 317 17.36 10.90 -6.63
C SER A 317 16.88 10.41 -5.26
N ALA A 318 16.28 11.29 -4.47
CA ALA A 318 15.67 10.89 -3.20
C ALA A 318 14.54 9.90 -3.48
N ILE A 319 14.44 8.87 -2.64
CA ILE A 319 13.33 7.90 -2.69
C ILE A 319 12.53 8.03 -1.40
N ALA A 320 11.21 7.93 -1.52
CA ALA A 320 10.28 7.81 -0.40
C ALA A 320 9.47 6.53 -0.61
N PHE A 321 9.28 5.73 0.44
CA PHE A 321 8.55 4.47 0.35
C PHE A 321 7.86 4.12 1.67
N PRO A 322 6.66 3.50 1.61
CA PRO A 322 5.96 3.02 2.78
C PRO A 322 6.60 1.76 3.35
N VAL A 323 6.62 1.65 4.68
CA VAL A 323 6.98 0.43 5.41
C VAL A 323 5.99 0.21 6.54
N LEU A 324 5.43 -0.99 6.60
CA LEU A 324 4.64 -1.46 7.74
C LEU A 324 5.57 -1.80 8.91
N VAL A 325 5.44 -1.10 10.04
CA VAL A 325 6.22 -1.34 11.27
C VAL A 325 5.35 -2.04 12.31
N THR A 326 5.85 -3.14 12.86
CA THR A 326 5.20 -3.89 13.95
C THR A 326 6.13 -3.96 15.18
N PRO A 327 5.64 -4.33 16.38
CA PRO A 327 6.50 -4.51 17.57
C PRO A 327 7.52 -5.65 17.44
N VAL A 328 7.31 -6.57 16.49
CA VAL A 328 8.18 -7.72 16.22
C VAL A 328 9.22 -7.33 15.17
N GLN A 329 10.38 -7.98 15.19
CA GLN A 329 11.49 -7.68 14.29
C GLN A 329 11.08 -7.85 12.81
N ASN A 330 11.02 -6.74 12.07
CA ASN A 330 10.81 -6.74 10.63
C ASN A 330 12.04 -7.31 9.89
N GLY A 331 11.79 -8.02 8.79
CA GLY A 331 12.85 -8.49 7.88
C GLY A 331 13.60 -7.34 7.20
N SER A 332 14.82 -7.62 6.73
CA SER A 332 15.62 -6.64 5.99
C SER A 332 15.20 -6.57 4.54
N VAL A 333 14.90 -5.37 4.05
CA VAL A 333 14.44 -5.12 2.66
C VAL A 333 15.52 -4.36 1.87
N ALA A 334 15.70 -4.72 0.61
CA ALA A 334 16.61 -4.05 -0.31
C ALA A 334 15.89 -2.94 -1.09
N TYR A 335 16.47 -1.74 -1.12
CA TYR A 335 15.95 -0.56 -1.79
C TYR A 335 16.97 -0.03 -2.81
N VAL A 336 16.49 0.57 -3.90
CA VAL A 336 17.33 1.03 -5.00
C VAL A 336 17.21 2.55 -5.18
N MET A 337 18.33 3.25 -5.15
CA MET A 337 18.42 4.68 -5.46
C MET A 337 19.09 4.90 -6.82
N SER A 338 18.35 5.46 -7.77
CA SER A 338 18.91 5.90 -9.05
C SER A 338 19.78 7.16 -8.87
N LYS A 339 20.87 7.26 -9.65
CA LYS A 339 21.68 8.48 -9.69
C LYS A 339 20.84 9.64 -10.22
N SER A 340 20.96 10.79 -9.58
CA SER A 340 20.33 12.03 -10.06
C SER A 340 21.19 12.56 -11.20
N VAL A 341 20.64 12.55 -12.41
CA VAL A 341 21.20 13.32 -13.53
C VAL A 341 20.65 14.73 -13.38
N PRO A 342 21.48 15.75 -13.06
CA PRO A 342 21.02 17.13 -13.00
C PRO A 342 20.65 17.58 -14.41
N MET A 343 19.34 17.57 -14.71
CA MET A 343 18.81 18.32 -15.84
C MET A 343 19.01 19.80 -15.52
N LEU A 344 20.02 20.41 -16.16
CA LEU A 344 20.22 21.86 -16.09
C LEU A 344 18.91 22.53 -16.53
N GLU A 345 18.42 23.48 -15.74
CA GLU A 345 17.36 24.37 -16.23
C GLU A 345 17.90 25.11 -17.45
N ASP A 346 17.14 25.10 -18.55
CA ASP A 346 17.37 26.01 -19.66
C ASP A 346 17.35 27.44 -19.10
N VAL A 347 18.50 28.13 -19.16
CA VAL A 347 18.64 29.54 -18.78
C VAL A 347 17.94 30.38 -19.84
N GLN A 348 16.61 30.38 -19.80
CA GLN A 348 15.79 31.19 -20.70
C GLN A 348 15.86 32.64 -20.25
N VAL A 349 16.52 33.43 -21.08
CA VAL A 349 16.83 34.85 -20.88
C VAL A 349 15.60 35.64 -20.38
N LEU A 350 15.80 36.44 -19.33
CA LEU A 350 14.80 37.26 -18.62
C LEU A 350 13.87 38.08 -19.55
N ALA A 351 14.32 38.41 -20.75
CA ALA A 351 13.53 39.08 -21.79
C ALA A 351 12.24 38.32 -22.17
N ASN A 352 12.29 36.99 -22.30
CA ASN A 352 11.12 36.19 -22.68
C ASN A 352 10.09 36.08 -21.54
N ALA A 353 10.55 36.08 -20.29
CA ALA A 353 9.69 35.98 -19.12
C ALA A 353 8.73 37.18 -18.99
N ASN A 354 9.23 38.40 -19.17
CA ASN A 354 8.41 39.61 -19.07
C ASN A 354 7.33 39.71 -20.16
N VAL A 355 7.63 39.23 -21.38
CA VAL A 355 6.64 39.13 -22.48
C VAL A 355 5.58 38.08 -22.14
N GLY A 356 5.99 36.93 -21.62
CA GLY A 356 5.09 35.86 -21.19
C GLY A 356 4.16 36.27 -20.04
N LEU A 357 4.68 36.99 -19.04
CA LEU A 357 3.90 37.52 -17.90
C LEU A 357 2.89 38.57 -18.35
N SER A 358 3.28 39.44 -19.28
CA SER A 358 2.36 40.42 -19.88
C SER A 358 1.23 39.74 -20.67
N ARG A 359 1.54 38.66 -21.39
CA ARG A 359 0.56 37.86 -22.15
C ARG A 359 -0.48 37.14 -21.27
N VAL A 360 -0.15 36.79 -20.02
CA VAL A 360 -1.09 36.18 -19.06
C VAL A 360 -1.79 37.20 -18.15
N GLY A 361 -1.65 38.50 -18.45
CA GLY A 361 -2.27 39.59 -17.70
C GLY A 361 -1.57 39.96 -16.39
N PHE A 362 -0.52 39.24 -15.98
CA PHE A 362 0.18 39.48 -14.71
C PHE A 362 0.70 40.93 -14.62
N THR A 363 1.33 41.44 -15.69
CA THR A 363 1.86 42.81 -15.70
C THR A 363 0.76 43.87 -15.55
N GLN A 364 -0.42 43.65 -16.15
CA GLN A 364 -1.57 44.54 -16.05
C GLN A 364 -2.13 44.53 -14.63
N ARG A 365 -2.33 43.35 -14.05
CA ARG A 365 -2.85 43.19 -12.69
C ARG A 365 -1.88 43.68 -11.63
N LYS A 366 -0.57 43.44 -11.77
CA LYS A 366 0.47 44.04 -10.92
C LYS A 366 0.44 45.58 -10.98
N GLY A 367 0.08 46.15 -12.14
CA GLY A 367 -0.07 47.58 -12.33
C GLY A 367 -1.27 48.23 -11.62
N THR A 368 -2.27 47.47 -11.16
CA THR A 368 -3.40 48.02 -10.38
C THR A 368 -3.06 48.20 -8.90
N GLY A 369 -2.01 47.55 -8.41
CA GLY A 369 -1.61 47.57 -6.99
C GLY A 369 -2.54 46.79 -6.05
N LEU A 370 -3.55 46.09 -6.58
CA LEU A 370 -4.44 45.23 -5.81
C LEU A 370 -3.81 43.84 -5.64
N GLY A 371 -3.71 43.34 -4.41
CA GLY A 371 -3.08 42.05 -4.09
C GLY A 371 -1.55 42.11 -3.89
N THR A 372 -0.96 40.96 -3.59
CA THR A 372 0.50 40.78 -3.43
C THR A 372 1.08 40.00 -4.60
N PHE A 373 2.25 40.42 -5.11
CA PHE A 373 2.88 39.86 -6.29
C PHE A 373 4.30 39.40 -5.98
N LEU A 374 4.64 38.15 -6.33
CA LEU A 374 5.98 37.59 -6.22
C LEU A 374 6.46 37.14 -7.60
N LEU A 375 7.73 37.42 -7.93
CA LEU A 375 8.37 36.90 -9.15
C LEU A 375 9.27 35.70 -8.83
N ALA A 376 9.70 34.96 -9.85
CA ALA A 376 10.68 33.88 -9.72
C ALA A 376 11.92 34.32 -8.91
N GLU A 377 12.42 35.53 -9.15
CA GLU A 377 13.55 36.12 -8.41
C GLU A 377 13.31 36.23 -6.89
N ASP A 378 12.05 36.43 -6.44
CA ASP A 378 11.71 36.51 -5.02
C ASP A 378 11.56 35.14 -4.34
N ILE A 379 11.29 34.13 -5.17
CA ILE A 379 11.17 32.72 -4.80
C ILE A 379 12.58 32.09 -4.72
N GLU A 380 13.41 32.30 -5.74
CA GLU A 380 14.74 31.70 -5.94
C GLU A 380 15.80 32.24 -4.96
N LYS A 381 15.57 33.41 -4.34
CA LYS A 381 16.38 33.91 -3.21
C LYS A 381 16.38 32.96 -1.99
N GLN A 382 15.50 31.96 -1.96
CA GLN A 382 15.31 31.05 -0.84
C GLN A 382 15.89 29.66 -1.17
N ARG A 383 16.63 29.04 -0.23
CA ARG A 383 17.20 27.70 -0.44
C ARG A 383 16.12 26.62 -0.35
N ASN A 384 15.59 26.21 -1.51
CA ASN A 384 14.64 25.10 -1.68
C ASN A 384 13.39 25.21 -0.76
N PRO A 385 12.63 26.31 -0.82
CA PRO A 385 11.44 26.52 0.00
C PRO A 385 10.30 25.57 -0.41
N ARG A 386 9.37 25.30 0.52
CA ARG A 386 8.03 24.79 0.18
C ARG A 386 7.12 25.94 -0.30
N LEU A 387 6.07 25.65 -1.08
CA LEU A 387 5.13 26.68 -1.57
C LEU A 387 4.37 27.33 -0.40
N SER A 388 4.00 26.54 0.60
CA SER A 388 3.45 26.97 1.87
C SER A 388 4.39 27.92 2.62
N GLU A 389 5.70 27.67 2.65
CA GLU A 389 6.67 28.54 3.33
C GLU A 389 6.86 29.90 2.63
N ILE A 390 6.65 29.96 1.31
CA ILE A 390 6.61 31.22 0.55
C ILE A 390 5.33 31.98 0.88
N LEU A 391 4.18 31.29 0.77
CA LEU A 391 2.86 31.89 0.97
C LEU A 391 2.61 32.30 2.43
N GLY A 392 3.16 31.59 3.41
CA GLY A 392 3.09 31.94 4.83
C GLY A 392 3.84 33.22 5.22
N ARG A 393 4.59 33.83 4.29
CA ARG A 393 5.22 35.16 4.42
C ARG A 393 4.45 36.27 3.71
N VAL A 394 3.43 35.93 2.91
CA VAL A 394 2.57 36.91 2.25
C VAL A 394 1.63 37.52 3.28
N SER A 395 1.49 38.85 3.26
CA SER A 395 0.60 39.56 4.19
C SER A 395 -0.84 39.05 4.05
N GLY A 396 -1.46 38.72 5.18
CA GLY A 396 -2.82 38.17 5.21
C GLY A 396 -2.92 36.66 4.99
N LEU A 397 -1.81 35.95 4.78
CA LEU A 397 -1.71 34.49 4.89
C LEU A 397 -0.87 34.12 6.12
N THR A 398 -1.14 32.96 6.74
CA THR A 398 -0.34 32.44 7.86
C THR A 398 -0.42 30.92 7.94
N HIS A 399 0.57 30.32 8.60
CA HIS A 399 0.55 28.90 8.93
C HIS A 399 -0.39 28.60 10.10
N ASP A 400 -1.02 27.44 10.08
CA ASP A 400 -1.78 26.96 11.24
C ASP A 400 -0.88 26.13 12.19
N PRO A 401 -0.76 26.50 13.48
CA PRO A 401 0.10 25.82 14.43
C PRO A 401 -0.42 24.44 14.87
N LEU A 402 -1.71 24.15 14.68
CA LEU A 402 -2.35 22.88 15.03
C LEU A 402 -2.30 21.89 13.87
N LYS A 403 -2.43 22.36 12.62
CA LYS A 403 -2.36 21.53 11.39
C LYS A 403 -0.94 21.33 10.85
N GLY A 404 0.03 22.10 11.34
CA GLY A 404 1.47 21.88 11.12
C GLY A 404 2.03 22.54 9.85
N ARG A 405 3.34 22.34 9.60
CA ARG A 405 4.03 22.93 8.44
C ARG A 405 3.52 22.31 7.14
N GLY A 406 2.97 23.14 6.26
CA GLY A 406 2.34 22.76 4.99
C GLY A 406 0.94 23.35 4.82
N PHE A 407 0.23 23.59 5.93
CA PHE A 407 -1.08 24.22 5.92
C PHE A 407 -0.96 25.76 5.94
N ILE A 408 -1.79 26.42 5.13
CA ILE A 408 -1.97 27.88 5.06
C ILE A 408 -3.43 28.22 5.28
N ARG A 409 -3.68 29.29 6.04
CA ARG A 409 -4.99 29.97 6.10
C ARG A 409 -4.84 31.48 5.88
N SER A 410 -5.89 32.08 5.35
CA SER A 410 -6.08 33.53 5.39
C SER A 410 -6.29 34.02 6.82
N THR A 411 -5.84 35.23 7.11
CA THR A 411 -6.19 35.97 8.34
C THR A 411 -7.33 36.97 8.12
N ARG A 412 -7.91 37.03 6.92
CA ARG A 412 -8.89 38.05 6.49
C ARG A 412 -10.24 37.48 6.00
N ASP A 413 -10.44 36.16 6.10
CA ASP A 413 -11.69 35.53 5.62
C ASP A 413 -12.81 35.60 6.68
N ALA A 414 -14.04 35.87 6.24
CA ALA A 414 -15.19 36.07 7.13
C ALA A 414 -15.83 34.77 7.67
N LYS A 415 -15.39 33.59 7.21
CA LYS A 415 -15.95 32.28 7.61
C LYS A 415 -14.96 31.52 8.50
N THR A 416 -14.78 31.97 9.74
CA THR A 416 -13.93 31.30 10.73
C THR A 416 -14.67 30.15 11.44
N THR A 417 -14.97 29.07 10.72
CA THR A 417 -14.95 27.73 11.33
C THR A 417 -13.53 27.18 11.20
N ALA A 418 -12.97 26.65 12.29
CA ALA A 418 -11.53 26.36 12.38
C ALA A 418 -11.00 25.29 11.41
N ASP A 419 -11.87 24.62 10.65
CA ASP A 419 -11.53 23.43 9.89
C ASP A 419 -11.30 23.58 8.38
N GLN A 420 -11.78 24.64 7.72
CA GLN A 420 -11.53 24.87 6.29
C GLN A 420 -10.87 26.23 6.03
N ALA A 421 -9.73 26.22 5.36
CA ALA A 421 -9.16 27.43 4.78
C ALA A 421 -9.95 27.82 3.51
N CYS A 422 -10.45 29.06 3.42
CA CYS A 422 -11.09 29.57 2.20
C CYS A 422 -10.00 30.05 1.23
N ILE A 423 -9.24 29.09 0.67
CA ILE A 423 -8.21 29.35 -0.33
C ILE A 423 -8.65 28.73 -1.66
N ARG A 424 -8.70 29.54 -2.71
CA ARG A 424 -8.83 29.10 -4.10
C ARG A 424 -7.50 29.31 -4.80
N MET A 425 -7.09 28.36 -5.63
CA MET A 425 -5.82 28.43 -6.34
C MET A 425 -6.04 28.20 -7.83
N PHE A 426 -5.32 28.94 -8.67
CA PHE A 426 -5.33 28.79 -10.11
C PHE A 426 -3.90 28.55 -10.60
N ILE A 427 -3.70 27.53 -11.42
CA ILE A 427 -2.41 27.26 -12.07
C ILE A 427 -2.58 27.53 -13.56
N ASP A 428 -1.77 28.44 -14.08
CA ASP A 428 -1.79 28.85 -15.49
C ASP A 428 -3.17 29.28 -16.02
N GLY A 429 -4.01 29.81 -15.14
CA GLY A 429 -5.38 30.28 -15.42
C GLY A 429 -6.47 29.21 -15.32
N THR A 430 -6.16 28.00 -14.86
CA THR A 430 -7.14 26.93 -14.57
C THR A 430 -7.27 26.72 -13.07
N GLU A 431 -8.49 26.61 -12.54
CA GLU A 431 -8.70 26.39 -11.10
C GLU A 431 -8.17 25.02 -10.67
N TRP A 432 -7.29 25.02 -9.67
CA TRP A 432 -6.77 23.83 -9.03
C TRP A 432 -7.68 23.48 -7.84
N ILE A 433 -8.47 22.42 -8.01
CA ILE A 433 -9.39 21.93 -6.98
C ILE A 433 -8.56 21.20 -5.92
N MET A 434 -8.38 21.84 -4.76
CA MET A 434 -7.64 21.28 -3.63
C MET A 434 -8.47 20.21 -2.91
N SER A 435 -7.99 18.97 -2.84
CA SER A 435 -8.63 17.90 -2.04
C SER A 435 -8.75 18.25 -0.55
N SER A 436 -7.79 19.03 -0.03
CA SER A 436 -7.79 19.56 1.33
C SER A 436 -7.40 21.06 1.31
N PRO A 437 -8.38 21.99 1.29
CA PRO A 437 -8.14 23.42 1.24
C PRO A 437 -7.20 23.90 2.35
N GLY A 438 -6.12 24.58 1.95
CA GLY A 438 -5.03 25.02 2.82
C GLY A 438 -3.71 24.27 2.63
N TYR A 439 -3.71 23.03 2.14
CA TYR A 439 -2.48 22.30 1.78
C TYR A 439 -2.06 22.59 0.34
N VAL A 440 -1.15 23.54 0.18
CA VAL A 440 -0.76 24.11 -1.13
C VAL A 440 0.46 23.43 -1.77
N ASP A 441 1.27 22.70 -0.99
CA ASP A 441 2.60 22.22 -1.41
C ASP A 441 2.60 21.23 -2.58
N GLU A 442 1.49 20.52 -2.80
CA GLU A 442 1.34 19.52 -3.87
C GLU A 442 1.04 20.13 -5.24
N ALA A 443 0.63 21.41 -5.29
CA ALA A 443 0.09 22.03 -6.50
C ALA A 443 1.15 22.33 -7.56
N VAL A 444 2.30 22.89 -7.15
CA VAL A 444 3.42 23.21 -8.05
C VAL A 444 4.72 23.40 -7.29
N LEU A 445 5.79 22.76 -7.77
CA LEU A 445 7.14 22.91 -7.23
C LEU A 445 7.62 24.37 -7.42
N PRO A 446 8.13 25.06 -6.38
CA PRO A 446 8.53 26.47 -6.49
C PRO A 446 9.54 26.79 -7.59
N ALA A 447 10.47 25.88 -7.90
CA ALA A 447 11.40 26.04 -9.02
C ALA A 447 10.72 26.20 -10.39
N ARG A 448 9.49 25.68 -10.57
CA ARG A 448 8.71 25.80 -11.81
C ARG A 448 7.87 27.07 -11.88
N ILE A 449 7.84 27.89 -10.84
CA ILE A 449 7.01 29.11 -10.78
C ILE A 449 7.75 30.28 -11.45
N ALA A 450 7.03 31.00 -12.31
CA ALA A 450 7.48 32.28 -12.89
C ALA A 450 6.96 33.47 -12.07
N ALA A 451 5.71 33.38 -11.58
CA ALA A 451 5.13 34.39 -10.71
C ALA A 451 3.95 33.86 -9.87
N ILE A 452 3.66 34.53 -8.75
CA ILE A 452 2.50 34.32 -7.88
C ILE A 452 1.76 35.66 -7.71
N GLU A 453 0.43 35.61 -7.74
CA GLU A 453 -0.47 36.72 -7.36
C GLU A 453 -1.37 36.23 -6.21
N VAL A 454 -1.51 37.02 -5.14
CA VAL A 454 -2.35 36.69 -3.97
C VAL A 454 -3.35 37.81 -3.72
N TYR A 455 -4.64 37.47 -3.77
CA TYR A 455 -5.76 38.39 -3.63
C TYR A 455 -6.62 38.06 -2.42
N HIS A 456 -6.93 39.06 -1.61
CA HIS A 456 -7.98 38.93 -0.60
C HIS A 456 -9.38 39.05 -1.26
N PRO A 457 -10.46 38.62 -0.61
CA PRO A 457 -11.78 38.48 -1.24
C PRO A 457 -12.34 39.73 -1.93
N LEU A 458 -11.94 40.94 -1.53
CA LEU A 458 -12.38 42.21 -2.12
C LEU A 458 -11.49 42.67 -3.30
N ASP A 459 -10.28 42.14 -3.41
CA ASP A 459 -9.25 42.55 -4.37
C ASP A 459 -9.21 41.63 -5.61
N VAL A 460 -9.99 40.54 -5.62
CA VAL A 460 -9.94 39.49 -6.65
C VAL A 460 -10.36 40.06 -8.02
N PRO A 461 -9.54 39.88 -9.08
CA PRO A 461 -9.91 40.28 -10.43
C PRO A 461 -11.22 39.61 -10.87
N SER A 462 -12.05 40.33 -11.64
CA SER A 462 -13.39 39.86 -12.02
C SER A 462 -13.38 38.50 -12.73
N GLU A 463 -12.36 38.25 -13.56
CA GLU A 463 -12.13 36.98 -14.27
C GLU A 463 -11.86 35.75 -13.37
N TYR A 464 -11.49 35.96 -12.09
CA TYR A 464 -11.30 34.90 -11.08
C TYR A 464 -12.29 34.99 -9.91
N SER A 465 -13.14 36.02 -9.89
CA SER A 465 -14.12 36.25 -8.82
C SER A 465 -15.13 35.11 -8.69
N SER A 466 -15.67 34.91 -7.48
CA SER A 466 -16.75 33.94 -7.23
C SER A 466 -17.56 34.34 -6.00
N LEU A 467 -18.75 33.77 -5.86
CA LEU A 467 -19.65 33.98 -4.71
C LEU A 467 -19.09 33.45 -3.37
N GLN A 468 -17.96 32.75 -3.37
CA GLN A 468 -17.41 32.09 -2.16
C GLN A 468 -16.59 33.04 -1.26
N ASN A 469 -16.21 34.23 -1.73
CA ASN A 469 -15.41 35.22 -0.99
C ASN A 469 -14.15 34.61 -0.30
N CYS A 470 -13.44 33.73 -1.02
CA CYS A 470 -12.18 33.13 -0.58
C CYS A 470 -10.97 33.95 -1.02
N THR A 471 -9.89 33.88 -0.25
CA THR A 471 -8.57 34.34 -0.69
C THR A 471 -8.13 33.55 -1.93
N THR A 472 -7.70 34.23 -2.98
CA THR A 472 -7.44 33.65 -4.31
C THR A 472 -5.97 33.79 -4.67
N ILE A 473 -5.33 32.67 -5.03
CA ILE A 473 -3.91 32.58 -5.38
C ILE A 473 -3.80 32.21 -6.86
N LEU A 474 -3.15 33.03 -7.68
CA LEU A 474 -2.82 32.71 -9.06
C LEU A 474 -1.33 32.34 -9.13
N VAL A 475 -1.02 31.23 -9.79
CA VAL A 475 0.36 30.79 -10.02
C VAL A 475 0.59 30.61 -11.51
N TRP A 476 1.62 31.29 -12.03
CA TRP A 476 2.05 31.19 -13.41
C TRP A 476 3.34 30.38 -13.48
N THR A 477 3.36 29.32 -14.28
CA THR A 477 4.53 28.47 -14.44
C THR A 477 5.53 29.05 -15.45
N LYS A 478 6.82 28.75 -15.27
CA LYS A 478 7.87 29.00 -16.27
C LYS A 478 7.45 28.41 -17.63
N PHE A 479 6.78 27.26 -17.66
CA PHE A 479 6.27 26.63 -18.89
C PHE A 479 5.22 27.49 -19.63
N LYS A 480 4.21 28.04 -18.93
CA LYS A 480 3.16 28.89 -19.53
C LYS A 480 3.70 30.24 -20.00
N VAL A 481 4.62 30.81 -19.21
CA VAL A 481 5.23 32.11 -19.46
C VAL A 481 6.22 32.03 -20.63
N LEU A 482 7.18 31.09 -20.61
CA LEU A 482 8.25 30.97 -21.62
C LEU A 482 7.80 30.37 -22.96
N LYS A 483 6.55 29.87 -23.07
CA LYS A 483 6.02 29.31 -24.30
C LYS A 483 6.12 30.32 -25.46
N ALA A 484 7.03 30.07 -26.40
CA ALA A 484 7.04 30.73 -27.71
C ALA A 484 5.75 30.39 -28.48
N LYS A 485 5.38 31.22 -29.45
CA LYS A 485 4.22 30.98 -30.33
C LYS A 485 4.43 29.74 -31.20
#